data_AF-A0AAU6DYR5-F1
#
_entry.id   AF-A0AAU6DYR5-F1
#
_cell.length_a   1.000
_cell.length_b   1.000
_cell.length_c   1.000
_cell.angle_alpha   90.00
_cell.angle_beta   90.00
_cell.angle_gamma   90.00
#
_symmetry.space_group_name_H-M   'P 1'
#
loop_
_entity.id
_entity.type
_entity.pdbx_description
1 polymer ?
#
loop_
_entity_poly.entity_id
_entity_poly.type
_entity_poly.pdbx_seq_one_letter_code
_entity_poly.pdbx_strand_id
1 'polypeptide(L)' 'MSTQHYTAEVNVRTTAGDLVTIYHDTSGPVGMSSSEVRAAAEKVALAEIPGGQVEGSRVATDGKQH' A
#
# COMPACT_ATOMS: atom_id res chain seq x y z
N MET A 1 4.61 22.64 -6.16
CA MET A 1 4.07 21.40 -6.73
C MET A 1 2.85 21.03 -5.90
N SER A 2 1.71 20.71 -6.52
CA SER A 2 0.54 20.25 -5.78
C SER A 2 0.78 18.83 -5.28
N THR A 3 0.47 18.57 -4.02
CA THR A 3 0.55 17.24 -3.39
C THR A 3 -0.84 16.64 -3.24
N GLN A 4 -0.95 15.31 -3.35
CA GLN A 4 -2.16 14.53 -3.11
C GLN A 4 -1.88 13.45 -2.07
N HIS A 5 -2.90 13.09 -1.30
CA HIS A 5 -2.87 11.94 -0.43
C HIS A 5 -3.22 10.66 -1.19
N TYR A 6 -2.41 9.65 -0.94
CA TYR A 6 -2.53 8.32 -1.50
C TYR A 6 -2.62 7.34 -0.34
N THR A 7 -3.64 6.49 -0.37
CA THR A 7 -3.81 5.40 0.58
C THR A 7 -3.63 4.08 -0.16
N ALA A 8 -2.88 3.15 0.41
CA ALA A 8 -2.74 1.81 -0.14
C ALA A 8 -3.09 0.77 0.91
N GLU A 9 -3.92 -0.19 0.53
CA GLU A 9 -4.26 -1.36 1.32
C GLU A 9 -3.40 -2.52 0.82
N VAL A 10 -2.68 -3.19 1.70
CA VAL A 10 -1.83 -4.34 1.37
C VAL A 10 -2.23 -5.51 2.25
N ASN A 11 -2.69 -6.59 1.63
CA ASN A 11 -2.99 -7.84 2.31
C ASN A 11 -1.74 -8.73 2.31
N VAL A 12 -1.26 -9.05 3.50
CA VAL A 12 -0.08 -9.87 3.73
C VAL A 12 -0.46 -11.11 4.52
N ARG A 13 -0.14 -12.27 3.97
CA ARG A 13 -0.19 -13.56 4.66
C ARG A 13 1.04 -13.69 5.55
N THR A 14 0.85 -13.79 6.86
CA THR A 14 1.95 -14.04 7.81
C THR A 14 2.47 -15.47 7.70
N THR A 15 3.65 -15.73 8.26
CA THR A 15 4.21 -17.09 8.36
C THR A 15 3.36 -18.04 9.21
N ALA A 16 2.50 -17.51 10.09
CA ALA A 16 1.53 -18.27 10.88
C ALA A 16 0.26 -18.65 10.07
N GLY A 17 0.09 -18.08 8.87
CA GLY A 17 -1.07 -18.30 8.00
C GLY A 17 -2.18 -17.27 8.14
N ASP A 18 -2.05 -16.29 9.06
CA ASP A 18 -3.01 -15.21 9.22
C ASP A 18 -2.94 -14.21 8.07
N LEU A 19 -4.10 -13.71 7.62
CA LEU A 19 -4.17 -12.61 6.66
C LEU A 19 -4.28 -11.29 7.41
N VAL A 20 -3.30 -10.42 7.22
CA VAL A 20 -3.25 -9.08 7.84
C VAL A 20 -3.37 -8.04 6.74
N THR A 21 -4.16 -7.00 6.97
CA THR A 21 -4.27 -5.85 6.06
C THR A 21 -3.48 -4.67 6.66
N ILE A 22 -2.51 -4.17 5.90
CA ILE A 22 -1.71 -2.99 6.24
C ILE A 22 -2.16 -1.83 5.38
N TYR A 23 -2.47 -0.72 6.02
CA TYR A 23 -2.84 0.53 5.37
C TYR A 23 -1.63 1.46 5.36
N HIS A 24 -1.21 1.86 4.17
CA HIS A 24 -0.10 2.79 3.98
C HIS A 24 -0.63 4.11 3.43
N ASP A 25 -0.54 5.16 4.24
CA ASP A 25 -0.87 6.52 3.83
C ASP A 25 0.41 7.29 3.48
N THR A 26 0.42 7.89 2.30
CA THR A 26 1.54 8.70 1.81
C THR A 26 1.06 9.95 1.11
N SER A 27 1.94 10.94 1.03
CA SER A 27 1.69 12.20 0.33
C SER A 27 2.71 12.35 -0.79
N GLY A 28 2.23 12.52 -2.01
CA GLY A 28 3.08 12.56 -3.21
C GLY A 28 2.66 13.67 -4.17
N PRO A 29 3.46 13.95 -5.21
CA PRO A 29 3.05 14.85 -6.29
C PRO A 29 1.78 14.32 -6.96
N VAL A 30 0.85 15.22 -7.28
CA VAL A 30 -0.36 14.89 -8.05
C VAL A 30 0.04 14.17 -9.35
N GLY A 31 -0.62 13.04 -9.61
CA GLY A 31 -0.33 12.20 -10.78
C GLY A 31 0.72 11.11 -10.56
N MET A 32 1.18 10.90 -9.32
CA MET A 32 1.95 9.70 -8.97
C MET A 32 1.15 8.44 -9.35
N SER A 33 1.83 7.47 -9.96
CA SER A 33 1.16 6.28 -10.44
C SER A 33 0.75 5.35 -9.30
N SER A 34 -0.39 4.69 -9.43
CA SER A 34 -0.83 3.68 -8.47
C SER A 34 0.21 2.56 -8.28
N SER A 35 1.01 2.26 -9.31
CA SER A 35 2.11 1.32 -9.24
C SER A 35 3.23 1.75 -8.29
N GLU A 36 3.61 3.03 -8.29
CA GLU A 36 4.65 3.57 -7.41
C GLU A 36 4.17 3.57 -5.95
N VAL A 37 2.94 4.02 -5.71
CA VAL A 37 2.32 4.00 -4.38
C VAL A 37 2.23 2.56 -3.86
N ARG A 38 1.78 1.63 -4.71
CA ARG A 38 1.68 0.21 -4.37
C ARG A 38 3.04 -0.38 -4.01
N ALA A 39 4.07 -0.15 -4.82
CA ALA A 39 5.41 -0.69 -4.56
C ALA A 39 5.99 -0.16 -3.23
N ALA A 40 5.76 1.12 -2.92
CA ALA A 40 6.14 1.70 -1.64
C ALA A 40 5.38 1.05 -0.47
N ALA A 41 4.06 0.89 -0.61
CA ALA A 41 3.21 0.28 0.41
C ALA A 41 3.56 -1.19 0.68
N GLU A 42 3.77 -1.99 -0.37
CA GLU A 42 4.15 -3.40 -0.24
C GLU A 42 5.51 -3.54 0.46
N LYS A 43 6.47 -2.66 0.15
CA LYS A 43 7.77 -2.64 0.81
C LYS A 43 7.64 -2.35 2.30
N VAL A 44 6.79 -1.40 2.69
CA VAL A 44 6.53 -1.07 4.10
C VAL A 44 5.82 -2.25 4.79
N ALA A 45 4.79 -2.82 4.15
CA ALA A 45 4.05 -3.95 4.70
C ALA A 45 4.93 -5.19 4.95
N LEU A 46 5.86 -5.49 4.04
CA LEU A 46 6.83 -6.57 4.22
C LEU A 46 7.90 -6.27 5.28
N ALA A 47 8.18 -4.99 5.55
CA ALA A 47 9.05 -4.59 6.65
C ALA A 47 8.35 -4.75 8.01
N GLU A 48 7.04 -4.49 8.07
CA GLU A 48 6.21 -4.71 9.27
C GLU A 48 5.93 -6.19 9.56
N ILE A 49 5.81 -7.02 8.51
CA ILE A 49 5.62 -8.46 8.62
C ILE A 49 6.79 -9.19 7.97
N PRO A 50 7.94 -9.32 8.68
CA PRO A 50 9.09 -10.06 8.17
C PRO A 50 8.72 -11.51 7.84
N GLY A 51 9.01 -11.92 6.60
CA GLY A 51 8.67 -13.26 6.10
C GLY A 51 7.21 -13.45 5.69
N GLY A 52 6.39 -12.40 5.75
CA GLY A 52 5.05 -12.42 5.16
C GLY A 52 5.08 -12.42 3.64
N GLN A 53 3.97 -12.84 3.02
CA GLN A 53 3.78 -12.82 1.57
C GLN A 53 2.62 -11.89 1.21
N VAL A 54 2.83 -10.96 0.28
CA VAL A 54 1.75 -10.13 -0.25
C VAL A 54 0.81 -11.00 -1.09
N GLU A 55 -0.47 -11.04 -0.72
CA GLU A 55 -1.52 -11.73 -1.49
C GLU A 55 -2.33 -10.78 -2.37
N GLY A 56 -2.36 -9.48 -2.03
CA GLY A 56 -3.02 -8.49 -2.85
C GLY A 56 -2.83 -7.08 -2.31
N SER A 57 -2.99 -6.09 -3.19
CA SER A 57 -2.86 -4.69 -2.82
C SER A 57 -3.77 -3.80 -3.67
N ARG A 58 -4.31 -2.75 -3.05
CA ARG A 58 -5.18 -1.76 -3.68
C ARG A 58 -4.69 -0.37 -3.35
N VAL A 59 -4.78 0.56 -4.30
CA VAL A 59 -4.45 1.97 -4.07
C VAL A 59 -5.71 2.81 -4.27
N ALA A 60 -5.96 3.70 -3.33
CA ALA A 60 -6.96 4.75 -3.36
C ALA A 60 -6.28 6.12 -3.30
N THR A 61 -6.91 7.12 -3.90
CA THR A 61 -6.51 8.52 -3.76
C THR A 61 -7.68 9.31 -3.20
N ASP A 62 -7.39 10.39 -2.47
CA ASP A 62 -8.41 11.33 -1.99
C ASP A 62 -9.23 11.84 -3.20
N GLY A 63 -10.37 11.21 -3.45
CA GLY A 63 -11.36 11.61 -4.45
C GLY A 63 -11.75 10.59 -5.52
N LYS A 64 -10.97 9.53 -5.80
CA LYS A 64 -11.38 8.48 -6.76
C LYS A 64 -10.81 7.11 -6.37
N GLN A 65 -11.71 6.21 -5.99
CA GLN A 65 -11.48 4.78 -6.14
C GLN A 65 -11.37 4.51 -7.63
N HIS A 66 -10.18 4.15 -8.11
CA HIS A 66 -10.01 3.58 -9.45
C HIS A 66 -10.17 2.06 -9.40
#